data_AF-A0A1Y2ENX5-F1
#
_entry.id   AF-A0A1Y2ENX5-F1
#
_cell.length_a   1.000
_cell.length_b   1.000
_cell.length_c   1.000
_cell.angle_alpha   90.00
_cell.angle_beta   90.00
_cell.angle_gamma   90.00
#
_symmetry.space_group_name_H-M   'P 1'
#
loop_
_entity.id
_entity.type
_entity.pdbx_description
1 polymer ?
#
loop_
_entity_poly.entity_id
_entity_poly.type
_entity_poly.pdbx_seq_one_letter_code
_entity_poly.pdbx_strand_id
1 'polypeptide(L)'
;MEEPDGSYLEPVDVAAILHALPQLVEVELRGVNSKDGAALAIRALRHLPKLQKLKMADGDALVHRSLGQPWSSSLTSLNLDRSELIHLPVLQALLEQHSSTLHLLSLPLLPHYPDFPHFSLPHLEELRLWTTETSAPLLRSFSDSPLRRLRVKMYVEGDPIKMEVEAVLKTVQHHGGTLKRVRVTARAFNAAEQDEQEVLDRLEALCLKQGIKYQYELESP
;
A
#
# COMPACT_ATOMS: atom_id res chain seq x y z
N MET A 1 0.72 23.46 -14.55
CA MET A 1 1.68 22.86 -13.59
C MET A 1 2.75 22.25 -14.46
N GLU A 2 3.88 22.92 -14.62
CA GLU A 2 5.04 22.33 -15.29
C GLU A 2 5.60 21.30 -14.31
N GLU A 3 5.59 20.01 -14.68
CA GLU A 3 6.41 19.03 -13.97
C GLU A 3 7.86 19.50 -14.05
N PRO A 4 8.62 19.45 -12.94
CA PRO A 4 10.03 19.82 -12.99
C PRO A 4 10.71 18.95 -14.05
N ASP A 5 11.46 19.60 -14.93
CA ASP A 5 12.37 19.00 -15.91
C ASP A 5 13.52 18.32 -15.15
N GLY A 6 13.17 17.24 -14.45
CA GLY A 6 14.05 16.42 -13.66
C GLY A 6 14.72 15.46 -14.60
N SER A 7 16.02 15.63 -14.82
CA SER A 7 16.84 14.63 -15.50
C SER A 7 16.60 13.27 -14.83
N TYR A 8 15.92 12.37 -15.52
CA TYR A 8 15.71 11.00 -15.07
C TYR A 8 17.07 10.32 -15.01
N LEU A 9 17.42 9.77 -13.86
CA LEU A 9 18.60 8.91 -13.75
C LEU A 9 18.31 7.60 -14.47
N GLU A 10 19.24 7.17 -15.32
CA GLU A 10 19.15 5.84 -15.90
C GLU A 10 19.24 4.80 -14.77
N PRO A 11 18.55 3.65 -14.85
CA PRO A 11 18.57 2.66 -13.78
C PRO A 11 19.97 2.13 -13.43
N VAL A 12 20.92 2.20 -14.37
CA VAL A 12 22.33 1.88 -14.14
C VAL A 12 23.00 2.88 -13.18
N ASP A 13 22.69 4.16 -13.30
CA ASP A 13 23.20 5.21 -12.42
C ASP A 13 22.60 5.05 -11.02
N VAL A 14 21.32 4.72 -10.94
CA VAL A 14 20.65 4.38 -9.67
C VAL A 14 21.35 3.20 -8.99
N ALA A 15 21.64 2.13 -9.73
CA ALA A 15 22.36 0.98 -9.19
C ALA A 15 23.76 1.35 -8.69
N ALA A 16 24.49 2.18 -9.43
CA ALA A 16 25.81 2.66 -9.04
C ALA A 16 25.78 3.50 -7.75
N ILE A 17 24.79 4.39 -7.62
CA ILE A 17 24.57 5.20 -6.41
C ILE A 17 24.26 4.30 -5.21
N LEU A 18 23.35 3.32 -5.37
CA LEU A 18 23.00 2.38 -4.30
C LEU A 18 24.21 1.55 -3.86
N HIS A 19 25.07 1.12 -4.79
CA HIS A 19 26.30 0.42 -4.46
C HIS A 19 27.33 1.29 -3.74
N ALA A 20 27.44 2.58 -4.12
CA ALA A 20 28.35 3.52 -3.48
C ALA A 20 27.92 3.91 -2.06
N LEU A 21 26.64 3.74 -1.72
CA LEU A 21 26.05 4.14 -0.44
C LEU A 21 25.46 2.94 0.33
N PRO A 22 26.29 1.97 0.80
CA PRO A 22 25.80 0.77 1.47
C PRO A 22 25.16 1.02 2.84
N GLN A 23 25.29 2.23 3.38
CA GLN A 23 24.76 2.62 4.69
C GLN A 23 23.35 3.23 4.61
N LEU A 24 22.73 3.27 3.42
CA LEU A 24 21.38 3.81 3.25
C LEU A 24 20.36 3.03 4.09
N VAL A 25 19.60 3.79 4.88
CA VAL A 25 18.52 3.28 5.75
C VAL A 25 17.14 3.52 5.13
N GLU A 26 17.02 4.56 4.31
CA GLU A 26 15.80 4.96 3.66
C GLU A 26 16.09 5.27 2.20
N VAL A 27 15.29 4.70 1.30
CA VAL A 27 15.39 4.93 -0.14
C VAL A 27 14.01 5.23 -0.69
N GLU A 28 13.93 6.30 -1.48
CA GLU A 28 12.77 6.64 -2.28
C GLU A 28 13.17 6.58 -3.76
N LEU A 29 12.53 5.70 -4.51
CA LEU A 29 12.69 5.57 -5.96
C LEU A 29 11.42 6.07 -6.65
N ARG A 30 11.58 6.97 -7.62
CA ARG A 30 10.50 7.46 -8.49
C ARG A 30 10.88 7.28 -9.94
N GLY A 31 9.90 7.05 -10.83
CA GLY A 31 10.17 6.99 -12.27
C GLY A 31 10.97 5.77 -12.71
N VAL A 32 11.14 4.75 -11.85
CA VAL A 32 11.89 3.54 -12.24
C VAL A 32 10.97 2.64 -13.03
N ASN A 33 11.14 2.70 -14.35
CA ASN A 33 10.36 1.90 -15.28
C ASN A 33 10.98 0.52 -15.49
N SER A 34 10.18 -0.49 -15.78
CA SER A 34 10.52 -1.91 -15.97
C SER A 34 11.40 -2.19 -17.19
N LYS A 35 11.65 -1.15 -18.01
CA LYS A 35 12.60 -1.16 -19.12
C LYS A 35 14.04 -1.41 -18.64
N ASP A 36 14.95 -1.56 -19.60
CA ASP A 36 16.33 -1.98 -19.37
C ASP A 36 16.97 -1.27 -18.16
N GLY A 37 17.47 -2.09 -17.22
CA GLY A 37 18.20 -1.64 -16.03
C GLY A 37 17.40 -1.57 -14.72
N ALA A 38 16.06 -1.64 -14.72
CA ALA A 38 15.26 -1.73 -13.48
C ALA A 38 15.72 -2.89 -12.59
N ALA A 39 16.04 -4.02 -13.21
CA ALA A 39 16.58 -5.20 -12.56
C ALA A 39 17.88 -4.92 -11.80
N LEU A 40 18.74 -4.04 -12.33
CA LEU A 40 20.01 -3.66 -11.69
C LEU A 40 19.76 -2.77 -10.48
N ALA A 41 18.90 -1.75 -10.61
CA ALA A 41 18.52 -0.89 -9.49
C ALA A 41 17.87 -1.70 -8.35
N ILE A 42 16.90 -2.57 -8.68
CA ILE A 42 16.26 -3.46 -7.69
C ILE A 42 17.28 -4.42 -7.08
N ARG A 43 18.21 -4.97 -7.88
CA ARG A 43 19.27 -5.83 -7.35
C ARG A 43 20.14 -5.05 -6.37
N ALA A 44 20.62 -3.87 -6.73
CA ALA A 44 21.45 -3.06 -5.84
C ALA A 44 20.71 -2.71 -4.54
N LEU A 45 19.43 -2.33 -4.65
CA LEU A 45 18.54 -2.03 -3.52
C LEU A 45 18.45 -3.20 -2.52
N ARG A 46 18.25 -4.42 -3.03
CA ARG A 46 18.18 -5.64 -2.21
C ARG A 46 19.47 -5.98 -1.48
N HIS A 47 20.61 -5.51 -1.98
CA HIS A 47 21.91 -5.75 -1.36
C HIS A 47 22.28 -4.67 -0.33
N LEU A 48 21.43 -3.66 -0.10
CA LEU A 48 21.64 -2.69 0.97
C LEU A 48 21.38 -3.35 2.34
N PRO A 49 22.40 -3.52 3.19
CA PRO A 49 22.27 -4.26 4.45
C PRO A 49 21.52 -3.49 5.55
N LYS A 50 21.46 -2.15 5.44
CA LYS A 50 20.85 -1.29 6.46
C LYS A 50 19.50 -0.70 6.07
N LEU A 51 19.00 -1.04 4.88
CA LEU A 51 17.76 -0.48 4.38
C LEU A 51 16.57 -0.94 5.25
N GLN A 52 15.85 0.02 5.81
CA GLN A 52 14.67 -0.24 6.65
C GLN A 52 13.41 0.33 6.03
N LYS A 53 13.53 1.36 5.19
CA LYS A 53 12.38 2.03 4.61
C LYS A 53 12.55 2.14 3.11
N LEU A 54 11.56 1.63 2.40
CA LEU A 54 11.50 1.71 0.96
C LEU A 54 10.22 2.40 0.54
N LYS A 55 10.36 3.42 -0.30
CA LYS A 55 9.26 4.02 -1.04
C LYS A 55 9.54 3.87 -2.53
N MET A 56 8.57 3.33 -3.26
CA MET A 56 8.58 3.26 -4.72
C MET A 56 7.30 3.93 -5.22
N ALA A 57 7.44 4.82 -6.18
CA ALA A 57 6.34 5.59 -6.74
C ALA A 57 6.55 5.85 -8.23
N ASP A 58 5.47 6.16 -8.94
CA ASP A 58 5.48 6.72 -10.29
C ASP A 58 6.29 5.86 -11.27
N GLY A 59 6.06 4.53 -11.28
CA GLY A 59 6.76 3.58 -12.14
C GLY A 59 6.28 2.13 -11.97
N ASP A 60 6.72 1.25 -12.86
CA ASP A 60 6.32 -0.17 -12.95
C ASP A 60 7.46 -1.15 -12.57
N ALA A 61 8.56 -0.68 -11.96
CA ALA A 61 9.61 -1.55 -11.42
C ALA A 61 9.09 -2.68 -10.50
N LEU A 62 7.92 -2.52 -9.88
CA LEU A 62 7.29 -3.53 -9.02
C LEU A 62 6.82 -4.79 -9.76
N VAL A 63 6.74 -4.76 -11.10
CA VAL A 63 6.45 -5.96 -11.90
C VAL A 63 7.64 -6.90 -11.98
N HIS A 64 8.84 -6.40 -11.69
CA HIS A 64 10.04 -7.16 -11.91
C HIS A 64 10.22 -8.24 -10.82
N ARG A 65 10.30 -9.50 -11.26
CA ARG A 65 10.35 -10.68 -10.37
C ARG A 65 11.52 -10.68 -9.39
N SER A 66 12.60 -9.95 -9.68
CA SER A 66 13.74 -9.84 -8.77
C SER A 66 13.39 -9.15 -7.45
N LEU A 67 12.28 -8.41 -7.36
CA LEU A 67 11.82 -7.79 -6.11
C LEU A 67 11.45 -8.85 -5.06
N GLY A 68 10.93 -10.01 -5.50
CA GLY A 68 10.60 -11.14 -4.64
C GLY A 68 11.78 -12.07 -4.33
N GLN A 69 13.00 -11.76 -4.79
CA GLN A 69 14.21 -12.51 -4.42
C GLN A 69 14.73 -12.04 -3.05
N PRO A 70 15.61 -12.81 -2.36
CA PRO A 70 16.11 -12.47 -1.04
C PRO A 70 16.71 -11.05 -0.93
N TRP A 71 16.43 -10.40 0.19
CA TRP A 71 17.00 -9.11 0.59
C TRP A 71 18.07 -9.31 1.68
N SER A 72 19.07 -8.43 1.69
CA SER A 72 20.12 -8.38 2.74
C SER A 72 19.68 -7.61 3.98
N SER A 73 18.50 -7.02 3.93
CA SER A 73 17.93 -6.17 4.97
C SER A 73 16.50 -6.57 5.32
N SER A 74 15.98 -5.97 6.39
CA SER A 74 14.63 -6.23 6.88
C SER A 74 13.86 -4.91 6.92
N LEU A 75 12.90 -4.76 6.02
CA LEU A 75 12.11 -3.54 5.91
C LEU A 75 11.14 -3.42 7.11
N THR A 76 11.08 -2.21 7.67
CA THR A 76 10.09 -1.80 8.66
C THR A 76 8.97 -0.96 8.04
N SER A 77 9.24 -0.34 6.89
CA SER A 77 8.27 0.45 6.14
C SER A 77 8.40 0.17 4.63
N LEU A 78 7.29 -0.18 4.00
CA LEU A 78 7.19 -0.37 2.57
C LEU A 78 6.04 0.47 2.02
N ASN A 79 6.35 1.40 1.12
CA ASN A 79 5.37 2.29 0.51
C ASN A 79 5.39 2.16 -1.02
N LEU A 80 4.29 1.65 -1.56
CA LEU A 80 4.07 1.35 -2.97
C LEU A 80 2.84 2.11 -3.53
N ASP A 81 2.32 3.11 -2.81
CA ASP A 81 1.01 3.77 -3.02
C ASP A 81 0.78 4.36 -4.43
N ARG A 82 1.85 4.62 -5.19
CA ARG A 82 1.81 5.27 -6.51
C ARG A 82 2.44 4.42 -7.61
N SER A 83 2.57 3.13 -7.40
CA SER A 83 3.09 2.25 -8.42
C SER A 83 1.98 1.72 -9.32
N GLU A 84 2.26 1.62 -10.61
CA GLU A 84 1.24 1.37 -11.63
C GLU A 84 0.80 -0.10 -11.68
N LEU A 85 1.74 -1.03 -11.42
CA LEU A 85 1.45 -2.45 -11.49
C LEU A 85 2.36 -3.23 -10.53
N ILE A 86 1.77 -4.12 -9.74
CA ILE A 86 2.51 -5.14 -8.99
C ILE A 86 1.84 -6.49 -9.18
N HIS A 87 2.65 -7.50 -9.52
CA HIS A 87 2.17 -8.87 -9.59
C HIS A 87 1.99 -9.45 -8.18
N LEU A 88 0.81 -9.95 -7.86
CA LEU A 88 0.49 -10.50 -6.55
C LEU A 88 1.50 -11.56 -6.02
N PRO A 89 2.02 -12.50 -6.83
CA PRO A 89 3.07 -13.42 -6.36
C PRO A 89 4.38 -12.73 -5.96
N VAL A 90 4.73 -11.64 -6.65
CA VAL A 90 5.93 -10.84 -6.32
C VAL A 90 5.70 -10.06 -5.03
N LEU A 91 4.51 -9.47 -4.86
CA LEU A 91 4.11 -8.83 -3.61
C LEU A 91 4.15 -9.81 -2.45
N GLN A 92 3.59 -11.02 -2.63
CA GLN A 92 3.58 -12.04 -1.61
C GLN A 92 4.99 -12.43 -1.16
N ALA A 93 5.87 -12.76 -2.10
CA ALA A 93 7.27 -13.09 -1.77
C ALA A 93 7.99 -11.93 -1.07
N LEU A 94 7.74 -10.68 -1.46
CA LEU A 94 8.30 -9.50 -0.81
C LEU A 94 7.80 -9.35 0.64
N LEU A 95 6.49 -9.50 0.85
CA LEU A 95 5.88 -9.36 2.18
C LEU A 95 6.29 -10.50 3.12
N GLU A 96 6.39 -11.74 2.62
CA GLU A 96 6.82 -12.90 3.40
C GLU A 96 8.24 -12.70 3.96
N GLN A 97 9.17 -12.17 3.15
CA GLN A 97 10.54 -11.91 3.57
C GLN A 97 10.67 -10.85 4.67
N HIS A 98 9.76 -9.87 4.69
CA HIS A 98 9.76 -8.78 5.66
C HIS A 98 8.70 -8.94 6.75
N SER A 99 8.03 -10.09 6.81
CA SER A 99 6.89 -10.35 7.69
C SER A 99 7.18 -10.09 9.17
N SER A 100 8.37 -10.46 9.63
CA SER A 100 8.79 -10.30 11.02
C SER A 100 9.20 -8.87 11.41
N THR A 101 9.33 -7.95 10.45
CA THR A 101 9.82 -6.59 10.73
C THR A 101 8.93 -5.48 10.21
N LEU A 102 7.99 -5.77 9.32
CA LEU A 102 7.18 -4.75 8.66
C LEU A 102 6.13 -4.16 9.60
N HIS A 103 6.19 -2.86 9.84
CA HIS A 103 5.26 -2.10 10.69
C HIS A 103 4.32 -1.20 9.89
N LEU A 104 4.75 -0.74 8.72
CA LEU A 104 3.97 0.08 7.80
C LEU A 104 3.98 -0.53 6.40
N LEU A 105 2.79 -0.70 5.84
CA LEU A 105 2.58 -1.12 4.47
C LEU A 105 1.63 -0.16 3.77
N SER A 106 2.06 0.40 2.64
CA SER A 106 1.22 1.14 1.70
C SER A 106 1.19 0.40 0.37
N LEU A 107 0.02 -0.01 -0.08
CA LEU A 107 -0.16 -0.72 -1.36
C LEU A 107 -0.82 0.19 -2.40
N PRO A 108 -0.46 0.03 -3.69
CA PRO A 108 -1.18 0.67 -4.77
C PRO A 108 -2.55 0.00 -4.95
N LEU A 109 -3.34 0.52 -5.89
CA LEU A 109 -4.52 -0.18 -6.36
C LEU A 109 -4.09 -1.50 -7.02
N LEU A 110 -4.54 -2.62 -6.46
CA LEU A 110 -4.28 -3.93 -7.04
C LEU A 110 -5.35 -4.25 -8.09
N PRO A 111 -5.00 -4.88 -9.23
CA PRO A 111 -5.99 -5.37 -10.17
C PRO A 111 -6.88 -6.43 -9.51
N HIS A 112 -8.02 -6.73 -10.13
CA HIS A 112 -8.90 -7.78 -9.63
C HIS A 112 -8.17 -9.13 -9.62
N TYR A 113 -8.20 -9.79 -8.45
CA TYR A 113 -7.79 -11.17 -8.28
C TYR A 113 -8.99 -11.97 -7.76
N PRO A 114 -9.18 -13.22 -8.21
CA PRO A 114 -10.28 -14.06 -7.75
C PRO A 114 -10.18 -14.31 -6.24
N ASP A 115 -8.95 -14.53 -5.75
CA ASP A 115 -8.65 -14.75 -4.34
C ASP A 115 -7.36 -14.01 -3.97
N PHE A 116 -7.42 -13.19 -2.92
CA PHE A 116 -6.21 -12.61 -2.33
C PHE A 116 -5.61 -13.58 -1.32
N PRO A 117 -4.27 -13.78 -1.30
CA PRO A 117 -3.61 -14.60 -0.31
C PRO A 117 -3.76 -13.99 1.08
N HIS A 118 -3.62 -14.82 2.10
CA HIS A 118 -3.50 -14.35 3.46
C HIS A 118 -2.06 -13.87 3.74
N PHE A 119 -1.91 -12.69 4.36
CA PHE A 119 -0.61 -12.12 4.72
C PHE A 119 -0.41 -12.15 6.24
N SER A 120 0.49 -13.01 6.69
CA SER A 120 0.90 -13.08 8.10
C SER A 120 1.96 -12.02 8.43
N LEU A 121 1.52 -10.84 8.86
CA LEU A 121 2.39 -9.71 9.23
C LEU A 121 2.22 -9.35 10.71
N PRO A 122 2.84 -10.11 11.64
CA PRO A 122 2.58 -10.02 13.08
C PRO A 122 2.95 -8.68 13.74
N HIS A 123 3.70 -7.81 13.04
CA HIS A 123 4.09 -6.49 13.54
C HIS A 123 3.48 -5.33 12.75
N LEU A 124 2.60 -5.62 11.78
CA LEU A 124 2.01 -4.59 10.94
C LEU A 124 1.01 -3.74 11.76
N GLU A 125 1.37 -2.48 11.99
CA GLU A 125 0.56 -1.53 12.75
C GLU A 125 -0.19 -0.53 11.86
N GLU A 126 0.36 -0.19 10.70
CA GLU A 126 -0.25 0.75 9.76
C GLU A 126 -0.41 0.13 8.37
N LEU A 127 -1.66 -0.01 7.95
CA LEU A 127 -2.03 -0.44 6.61
C LEU A 127 -2.64 0.74 5.85
N ARG A 128 -2.13 0.97 4.65
CA ARG A 128 -2.67 1.93 3.69
C ARG A 128 -2.88 1.21 2.37
N LEU A 129 -4.04 1.38 1.78
CA LEU A 129 -4.34 0.72 0.51
C LEU A 129 -5.37 1.51 -0.28
N TRP A 130 -5.35 1.28 -1.59
CA TRP A 130 -6.40 1.71 -2.49
C TRP A 130 -7.33 0.53 -2.76
N THR A 131 -8.63 0.78 -2.78
CA THR A 131 -9.66 -0.20 -3.10
C THR A 131 -10.62 0.31 -4.16
N THR A 132 -11.13 -0.66 -4.89
CA THR A 132 -12.34 -0.67 -5.71
C THR A 132 -13.22 -1.79 -5.18
N GLU A 133 -14.45 -1.92 -5.69
CA GLU A 133 -15.34 -3.05 -5.43
C GLU A 133 -14.60 -4.39 -5.52
N THR A 134 -13.82 -4.57 -6.58
CA THR A 134 -13.14 -5.81 -6.91
C THR A 134 -11.89 -6.11 -6.07
N SER A 135 -11.31 -5.10 -5.42
CA SER A 135 -10.12 -5.22 -4.58
C SER A 135 -10.42 -5.04 -3.09
N ALA A 136 -11.63 -4.63 -2.71
CA ALA A 136 -12.09 -4.54 -1.32
C ALA A 136 -11.85 -5.82 -0.48
N PRO A 137 -11.95 -7.05 -1.03
CA PRO A 137 -11.62 -8.26 -0.28
C PRO A 137 -10.16 -8.32 0.23
N LEU A 138 -9.22 -7.59 -0.37
CA LEU A 138 -7.82 -7.50 0.04
C LEU A 138 -7.66 -7.07 1.51
N LEU A 139 -8.57 -6.26 2.03
CA LEU A 139 -8.55 -5.85 3.44
C LEU A 139 -8.54 -7.06 4.40
N ARG A 140 -9.22 -8.14 4.03
CA ARG A 140 -9.30 -9.36 4.84
C ARG A 140 -8.01 -10.17 4.84
N SER A 141 -7.15 -9.97 3.85
CA SER A 141 -5.84 -10.62 3.79
C SER A 141 -4.94 -10.26 4.96
N PHE A 142 -5.24 -9.17 5.68
CA PHE A 142 -4.46 -8.68 6.82
C PHE A 142 -5.13 -8.97 8.18
N SER A 143 -6.09 -9.90 8.25
CA SER A 143 -6.87 -10.21 9.45
C SER A 143 -6.02 -10.55 10.69
N ASP A 144 -4.83 -11.07 10.49
CA ASP A 144 -3.95 -11.55 11.56
C ASP A 144 -2.95 -10.47 12.01
N SER A 145 -2.95 -9.32 11.33
CA SER A 145 -2.09 -8.19 11.65
C SER A 145 -2.68 -7.37 12.82
N PRO A 146 -1.86 -6.90 13.79
CA PRO A 146 -2.33 -6.08 14.91
C PRO A 146 -2.53 -4.61 14.50
N LEU A 147 -3.37 -4.37 13.50
CA LEU A 147 -3.56 -3.06 12.88
C LEU A 147 -4.00 -2.01 13.93
N ARG A 148 -3.22 -0.94 14.05
CA ARG A 148 -3.53 0.24 14.87
C ARG A 148 -4.08 1.39 14.04
N ARG A 149 -3.64 1.49 12.79
CA ARG A 149 -3.99 2.54 11.85
C ARG A 149 -4.38 1.92 10.52
N LEU A 150 -5.60 2.20 10.08
CA LEU A 150 -6.10 1.80 8.78
C LEU A 150 -6.37 3.06 7.95
N ARG A 151 -5.82 3.13 6.74
CA ARG A 151 -6.18 4.14 5.74
C ARG A 151 -6.62 3.47 4.46
N VAL A 152 -7.84 3.77 4.03
CA VAL A 152 -8.41 3.22 2.81
C VAL A 152 -8.76 4.36 1.88
N LYS A 153 -8.16 4.34 0.68
CA LYS A 153 -8.52 5.22 -0.41
C LYS A 153 -9.42 4.46 -1.36
N MET A 154 -10.59 5.00 -1.68
CA MET A 154 -11.57 4.38 -2.54
C MET A 154 -11.58 5.11 -3.88
N TYR A 155 -11.44 4.37 -4.98
CA TYR A 155 -11.51 4.90 -6.32
C TYR A 155 -12.89 4.63 -6.93
N VAL A 156 -13.61 5.69 -7.29
CA VAL A 156 -15.04 5.65 -7.60
C VAL A 156 -15.26 6.13 -9.04
N GLU A 157 -15.12 5.22 -10.00
CA GLU A 157 -15.43 5.49 -11.42
C GLU A 157 -16.91 5.20 -11.71
N GLY A 158 -17.81 5.92 -11.04
CA GLY A 158 -19.26 5.81 -11.27
C GLY A 158 -19.95 4.62 -10.59
N ASP A 159 -19.21 3.78 -9.89
CA ASP A 159 -19.76 2.67 -9.09
C ASP A 159 -20.04 3.10 -7.64
N PRO A 160 -21.03 2.51 -6.95
CA PRO A 160 -21.31 2.85 -5.56
C PRO A 160 -20.20 2.40 -4.61
N ILE A 161 -19.78 3.24 -3.65
CA ILE A 161 -18.73 2.92 -2.65
C ILE A 161 -19.18 1.93 -1.57
N LYS A 162 -20.44 1.51 -1.62
CA LYS A 162 -21.11 0.74 -0.57
C LYS A 162 -20.33 -0.52 -0.21
N MET A 163 -19.83 -1.26 -1.20
CA MET A 163 -19.12 -2.52 -0.96
C MET A 163 -17.76 -2.33 -0.32
N GLU A 164 -17.04 -1.29 -0.71
CA GLU A 164 -15.76 -0.89 -0.14
C GLU A 164 -15.95 -0.47 1.31
N VAL A 165 -16.94 0.38 1.60
CA VAL A 165 -17.24 0.80 2.97
C VAL A 165 -17.69 -0.39 3.83
N GLU A 166 -18.47 -1.33 3.29
CA GLU A 166 -18.81 -2.58 3.99
C GLU A 166 -17.58 -3.46 4.29
N ALA A 167 -16.62 -3.51 3.37
CA ALA A 167 -15.36 -4.23 3.60
C ALA A 167 -14.55 -3.57 4.72
N VAL A 168 -14.49 -2.24 4.75
CA VAL A 168 -13.88 -1.48 5.85
C VAL A 168 -14.62 -1.76 7.16
N LEU A 169 -15.95 -1.76 7.17
CA LEU A 169 -16.76 -2.05 8.35
C LEU A 169 -16.43 -3.42 8.93
N LYS A 170 -16.39 -4.47 8.09
CA LYS A 170 -15.99 -5.83 8.51
C LYS A 170 -14.56 -5.86 9.06
N THR A 171 -13.66 -5.10 8.47
CA THR A 171 -12.27 -4.97 8.93
C THR A 171 -12.20 -4.29 10.31
N VAL A 172 -12.97 -3.22 10.53
CA VAL A 172 -13.05 -2.55 11.83
C VAL A 172 -13.65 -3.45 12.90
N GLN A 173 -14.69 -4.22 12.57
CA GLN A 173 -15.27 -5.20 13.49
C GLN A 173 -14.24 -6.24 13.93
N HIS A 174 -13.45 -6.76 12.98
CA HIS A 174 -12.42 -7.77 13.24
C HIS A 174 -11.26 -7.21 14.08
N HIS A 175 -10.76 -6.01 13.75
CA HIS A 175 -9.61 -5.41 14.41
C HIS A 175 -9.96 -4.46 15.57
N GLY A 176 -11.22 -4.40 16.02
CA GLY A 176 -11.71 -3.42 16.99
C GLY A 176 -10.94 -3.38 18.32
N GLY A 177 -10.31 -4.48 18.72
CA GLY A 177 -9.45 -4.52 19.91
C GLY A 177 -8.10 -3.81 19.76
N THR A 178 -7.60 -3.67 18.54
CA THR A 178 -6.25 -3.14 18.24
C THR A 178 -6.29 -1.78 17.54
N LEU A 179 -7.28 -1.55 16.68
CA LEU A 179 -7.42 -0.31 15.93
C LEU A 179 -7.57 0.90 16.85
N LYS A 180 -6.93 2.01 16.45
CA LYS A 180 -7.00 3.31 17.11
C LYS A 180 -7.42 4.43 16.16
N ARG A 181 -7.17 4.26 14.86
CA ARG A 181 -7.54 5.23 13.84
C ARG A 181 -7.95 4.54 12.54
N VAL A 182 -9.04 5.01 11.96
CA VAL A 182 -9.52 4.65 10.62
C VAL A 182 -9.69 5.94 9.83
N ARG A 183 -9.08 6.01 8.65
CA ARG A 183 -9.28 7.10 7.69
C ARG A 183 -9.80 6.50 6.39
N VAL A 184 -10.92 7.01 5.92
CA VAL A 184 -11.48 6.67 4.61
C VAL A 184 -11.42 7.92 3.75
N THR A 185 -10.85 7.78 2.57
CA THR A 185 -10.80 8.85 1.56
C THR A 185 -11.48 8.33 0.31
N ALA A 186 -12.54 8.99 -0.15
CA ALA A 186 -13.21 8.64 -1.40
C ALA A 186 -12.83 9.65 -2.48
N ARG A 187 -12.32 9.18 -3.62
CA ARG A 187 -12.15 10.00 -4.82
C ARG A 187 -13.35 9.72 -5.72
N ALA A 188 -14.36 10.57 -5.64
CA ALA A 188 -15.61 10.45 -6.38
C ALA A 188 -15.89 11.73 -7.19
N PHE A 189 -16.47 11.55 -8.37
CA PHE A 189 -16.91 12.67 -9.22
C PHE A 189 -18.23 13.28 -8.74
N ASN A 190 -19.01 12.54 -7.95
CA ASN A 190 -20.32 12.94 -7.44
C ASN A 190 -20.37 12.83 -5.91
N ALA A 191 -21.31 13.56 -5.29
CA ALA A 191 -21.60 13.39 -3.87
C ALA A 191 -22.22 12.01 -3.60
N ALA A 192 -21.97 11.48 -2.39
CA ALA A 192 -22.46 10.17 -2.01
C ALA A 192 -24.01 10.09 -2.05
N GLU A 193 -24.54 8.98 -2.58
CA GLU A 193 -25.98 8.70 -2.57
C GLU A 193 -26.46 8.39 -1.14
N GLN A 194 -27.78 8.45 -0.92
CA GLN A 194 -28.37 8.34 0.43
C GLN A 194 -28.02 7.01 1.12
N ASP A 195 -27.93 5.92 0.37
CA ASP A 195 -27.58 4.59 0.87
C ASP A 195 -26.07 4.44 1.15
N GLU A 196 -25.21 5.14 0.41
CA GLU A 196 -23.79 5.22 0.70
C GLU A 196 -23.52 5.98 2.01
N GLN A 197 -24.25 7.08 2.22
CA GLN A 197 -24.18 7.84 3.46
C GLN A 197 -24.60 6.99 4.66
N GLU A 198 -25.66 6.18 4.54
CA GLU A 198 -26.08 5.27 5.60
C GLU A 198 -24.97 4.28 6.01
N VAL A 199 -24.22 3.75 5.05
CA VAL A 199 -23.12 2.82 5.36
C VAL A 199 -21.92 3.54 5.97
N LEU A 200 -21.61 4.77 5.54
CA LEU A 200 -20.60 5.61 6.17
C LEU A 200 -20.97 5.95 7.62
N ASP A 201 -22.21 6.32 7.89
CA ASP A 201 -22.71 6.62 9.24
C ASP A 201 -22.61 5.39 10.15
N ARG A 202 -22.91 4.19 9.62
CA ARG A 202 -22.74 2.92 10.34
C ARG A 202 -21.27 2.64 10.67
N LEU A 203 -20.35 2.93 9.75
CA LEU A 203 -18.91 2.78 9.98
C LEU A 203 -18.42 3.77 11.05
N GLU A 204 -18.85 5.03 10.98
CA GLU A 204 -18.52 6.05 11.98
C GLU A 204 -19.04 5.66 13.36
N ALA A 205 -20.31 5.30 13.47
CA ALA A 205 -20.94 4.87 14.72
C ALA A 205 -20.22 3.66 15.34
N LEU A 206 -19.79 2.69 14.52
CA LEU A 206 -19.00 1.55 14.98
C LEU A 206 -17.64 2.00 15.52
N CYS A 207 -16.93 2.87 14.80
CA CYS A 207 -15.63 3.37 15.24
C CYS A 207 -15.76 4.13 16.57
N LEU A 208 -16.73 5.04 16.69
CA LEU A 208 -16.98 5.81 17.91
C LEU A 208 -17.31 4.90 19.09
N LYS A 209 -18.17 3.90 18.89
CA LYS A 209 -18.52 2.90 19.92
C LYS A 209 -17.30 2.12 20.43
N GLN A 210 -16.30 1.89 19.57
CA GLN A 210 -15.07 1.19 19.91
C GLN A 210 -13.92 2.14 20.37
N GLY A 211 -14.18 3.45 20.46
CA GLY A 211 -13.15 4.44 20.82
C GLY A 211 -12.08 4.65 19.74
N ILE A 212 -12.38 4.31 18.50
CA ILE A 212 -11.52 4.44 17.32
C ILE A 212 -11.75 5.83 16.72
N LYS A 213 -10.66 6.57 16.47
CA LYS A 213 -10.75 7.86 15.77
C LYS A 213 -11.10 7.62 14.31
N TYR A 214 -12.25 8.10 13.88
CA TYR A 214 -12.71 8.02 12.49
C TYR A 214 -12.51 9.36 11.79
N GLN A 215 -12.13 9.30 10.51
CA GLN A 215 -12.06 10.46 9.63
C GLN A 215 -12.51 10.03 8.24
N TYR A 216 -13.49 10.74 7.69
CA TYR A 216 -13.90 10.62 6.29
C TYR A 216 -13.50 11.89 5.54
N GLU A 217 -12.98 11.72 4.32
CA GLU A 217 -12.62 12.81 3.42
C GLU A 217 -13.10 12.49 2.01
N LEU A 218 -13.69 13.48 1.34
CA LEU A 218 -13.99 13.43 -0.09
C LEU A 218 -12.88 14.19 -0.82
N GLU A 219 -12.10 13.49 -1.65
CA GLU A 219 -11.11 14.11 -2.54
C GLU A 219 -11.80 14.47 -3.87
N SER A 220 -11.78 15.76 -4.21
CA SER A 220 -12.20 16.21 -5.54
C SER A 220 -11.24 15.65 -6.60
N PRO A 221 -11.75 15.27 -7.79
CA PRO A 221 -10.94 14.66 -8.85
C PRO A 221 -9.72 15.48 -9.27
#